data_AF-A0A9J6ECX3-F1
#
_entry.id   AF-A0A9J6ECX3-F1
#
_cell.length_a   1.000
_cell.length_b   1.000
_cell.length_c   1.000
_cell.angle_alpha   90.00
_cell.angle_beta   90.00
_cell.angle_gamma   90.00
#
_symmetry.space_group_name_H-M   'P 1'
#
loop_
_entity.id
_entity.type
_entity.pdbx_description
1 polymer ?
#
loop_
_entity_poly.entity_id
_entity_poly.type
_entity_poly.pdbx_seq_one_letter_code
_entity_poly.pdbx_strand_id
1 'polypeptide(L)'
;MMYSLRCRYLDYREPPGSESEYQLTLTYWHIFAARLFFVVVFEHVVFFITGLVAALIPDVPRSVQQRIKREQIVAQDIIAGLDSGLQPQPCRGCRSGSSARSN
;
A
#
# COMPACT_ATOMS: atom_id res chain seq x y z
N MET A 1 -15.41 -31.46 -57.64
CA MET A 1 -15.74 -31.33 -56.20
C MET A 1 -14.57 -31.85 -55.38
N MET A 2 -13.70 -30.97 -54.87
CA MET A 2 -12.70 -31.33 -53.86
C MET A 2 -13.17 -30.71 -52.54
N TYR A 3 -13.85 -31.50 -51.72
CA TYR A 3 -14.10 -31.12 -50.33
C TYR A 3 -12.80 -31.37 -49.55
N SER A 4 -12.25 -30.33 -48.93
CA SER A 4 -11.20 -30.49 -47.92
C SER A 4 -11.82 -31.18 -46.71
N LEU A 5 -11.50 -32.45 -46.47
CA LEU A 5 -12.03 -33.26 -45.35
C LEU A 5 -11.41 -32.88 -43.99
N ARG A 6 -10.90 -31.65 -43.85
CA ARG A 6 -10.16 -31.21 -42.67
C ARG A 6 -10.60 -29.81 -42.25
N CYS A 7 -11.39 -29.75 -41.19
CA CYS A 7 -11.73 -28.51 -40.50
C CYS A 7 -10.54 -28.10 -39.60
N ARG A 8 -10.05 -26.87 -39.73
CA ARG A 8 -9.11 -26.27 -38.78
C ARG A 8 -9.87 -25.35 -37.84
N TYR A 9 -9.65 -25.52 -36.55
CA TYR A 9 -10.11 -24.60 -35.51
C TYR A 9 -8.88 -23.97 -34.85
N LEU A 10 -9.03 -22.75 -34.31
CA LEU A 10 -7.95 -22.06 -33.63
C LEU A 10 -7.70 -22.72 -32.27
N ASP A 11 -6.79 -23.68 -32.24
CA ASP A 11 -6.46 -24.44 -31.03
C ASP A 11 -4.94 -24.59 -30.89
N TYR A 12 -4.43 -24.48 -29.66
CA TYR A 12 -3.00 -24.65 -29.34
C TYR A 12 -2.68 -26.13 -29.03
N ARG A 13 -3.21 -27.05 -29.84
CA ARG A 13 -2.94 -28.49 -29.75
C ARG A 13 -1.98 -28.93 -30.82
N GLU A 14 -1.19 -29.95 -30.51
CA GLU A 14 -0.26 -30.53 -31.45
C GLU A 14 -0.98 -31.21 -32.64
N PRO A 15 -0.40 -31.13 -33.86
CA PRO A 15 -1.00 -31.70 -35.06
C PRO A 15 -1.12 -33.23 -34.96
N PRO A 16 -2.05 -33.86 -35.70
CA PRO A 16 -2.12 -35.32 -35.77
C PRO A 16 -0.80 -35.88 -36.33
N GLY A 17 -0.22 -36.88 -35.67
CA GLY A 17 1.06 -37.48 -36.06
C GLY A 17 2.31 -36.98 -35.33
N SER A 18 2.19 -36.14 -34.29
CA SER A 18 3.28 -35.99 -33.31
C SER A 18 3.17 -37.05 -32.21
N GLU A 19 4.29 -37.35 -31.53
CA GLU A 19 4.36 -38.33 -30.43
C GLU A 19 3.36 -38.01 -29.29
N SER A 20 3.03 -36.74 -29.07
CA SER A 20 2.04 -36.23 -28.12
C SER A 20 0.79 -35.68 -28.84
N GLU A 21 0.15 -36.54 -29.61
CA GLU A 21 -1.06 -36.19 -30.37
C GLU A 21 -2.17 -35.61 -29.47
N TYR A 22 -2.75 -34.48 -29.88
CA TYR A 22 -3.83 -33.76 -29.15
C TYR A 22 -3.49 -33.28 -27.73
N GLN A 23 -2.24 -33.34 -27.29
CA GLN A 23 -1.87 -32.80 -25.99
C GLN A 23 -1.84 -31.27 -25.98
N LEU A 24 -2.01 -30.71 -24.78
CA LEU A 24 -1.91 -29.29 -24.53
C LEU A 24 -0.43 -28.88 -24.63
N THR A 25 -0.08 -28.11 -25.66
CA THR A 25 1.31 -27.72 -25.89
C THR A 25 1.83 -26.86 -24.74
N LEU A 26 3.11 -26.96 -24.37
CA LEU A 26 3.75 -26.07 -23.39
C LEU A 26 3.58 -24.57 -23.74
N THR A 27 3.37 -24.27 -25.02
CA THR A 27 3.01 -22.93 -25.53
C THR A 27 1.70 -22.42 -24.92
N TYR A 28 0.70 -23.27 -24.70
CA TYR A 28 -0.53 -22.90 -23.99
C TYR A 28 -0.22 -22.37 -22.59
N TRP A 29 0.61 -23.11 -21.85
CA TRP A 29 1.02 -22.73 -20.49
C TRP A 29 1.78 -21.41 -20.47
N HIS A 30 2.65 -21.15 -21.44
CA HIS A 30 3.36 -19.88 -21.56
C HIS A 30 2.40 -18.70 -21.83
N ILE A 31 1.44 -18.87 -22.73
CA ILE A 31 0.45 -17.82 -23.03
C ILE A 31 -0.45 -17.56 -21.82
N PHE A 32 -0.85 -18.63 -21.13
CA PHE A 32 -1.61 -18.53 -19.88
C PHE A 32 -0.82 -17.78 -18.81
N ALA A 33 0.44 -18.18 -18.56
CA ALA A 33 1.32 -17.52 -17.61
C ALA A 33 1.57 -16.05 -17.97
N ALA A 34 1.80 -15.73 -19.24
CA ALA A 34 1.99 -14.36 -19.71
C ALA A 34 0.76 -13.48 -19.46
N ARG A 35 -0.46 -14.00 -19.70
CA ARG A 35 -1.70 -13.30 -19.42
C ARG A 35 -1.87 -13.03 -17.92
N LEU A 36 -1.60 -14.02 -17.07
CA LEU A 36 -1.68 -13.85 -15.62
C LEU A 36 -0.63 -12.85 -15.11
N PHE A 37 0.61 -12.98 -15.58
CA PHE A 37 1.68 -12.06 -15.20
C PHE A 37 1.37 -10.62 -15.57
N PHE A 38 0.80 -10.38 -16.75
CA PHE A 38 0.39 -9.05 -17.17
C PHE A 38 -0.64 -8.43 -16.20
N VAL A 39 -1.64 -9.19 -15.78
CA VAL A 39 -2.65 -8.73 -14.81
C VAL A 39 -2.03 -8.41 -13.47
N VAL A 40 -1.16 -9.30 -12.96
CA VAL A 40 -0.48 -9.11 -11.67
C VAL A 40 0.41 -7.87 -11.70
N VAL A 41 1.22 -7.68 -12.75
CA VAL A 41 2.08 -6.49 -12.88
C VAL A 41 1.26 -5.22 -12.91
N PHE A 42 0.16 -5.19 -13.67
CA PHE A 42 -0.72 -4.03 -13.74
C PHE A 42 -1.32 -3.70 -12.37
N GLU A 43 -1.81 -4.71 -11.64
CA GLU A 43 -2.31 -4.55 -10.28
C GLU A 43 -1.25 -3.94 -9.34
N HIS A 44 -0.02 -4.47 -9.37
CA HIS A 44 1.07 -3.96 -8.55
C HIS A 44 1.44 -2.51 -8.90
N VAL A 45 1.42 -2.15 -10.19
CA VAL A 45 1.67 -0.77 -10.64
C VAL A 45 0.60 0.18 -10.12
N VAL A 46 -0.68 -0.19 -10.24
CA VAL A 46 -1.80 0.63 -9.72
C VAL A 46 -1.71 0.76 -8.20
N PHE A 47 -1.43 -0.34 -7.50
CA PHE A 47 -1.25 -0.34 -6.06
C PHE A 47 -0.08 0.55 -5.64
N PHE A 48 1.05 0.45 -6.34
CA PHE A 48 2.22 1.26 -6.08
C PHE A 48 1.96 2.75 -6.34
N ILE A 49 1.32 3.11 -7.46
CA ILE A 49 0.97 4.50 -7.75
C ILE A 49 0.02 5.04 -6.69
N THR A 50 -1.00 4.28 -6.31
CA THR A 50 -1.97 4.70 -5.28
C THR A 50 -1.29 4.84 -3.92
N GLY A 51 -0.39 3.92 -3.57
CA GLY A 51 0.42 3.99 -2.36
C GLY A 51 1.39 5.17 -2.37
N LEU A 52 2.02 5.46 -3.51
CA LEU A 52 2.87 6.65 -3.68
C LEU A 52 2.06 7.93 -3.58
N VAL A 53 0.86 7.99 -4.16
CA VAL A 53 -0.03 9.15 -4.05
C VAL A 53 -0.45 9.35 -2.60
N ALA A 54 -0.80 8.29 -1.87
CA ALA A 54 -1.10 8.35 -0.44
C ALA A 54 0.13 8.73 0.41
N ALA A 55 1.34 8.37 -0.03
CA ALA A 55 2.58 8.78 0.63
C ALA A 55 2.98 10.23 0.31
N LEU A 56 2.68 10.72 -0.89
CA LEU A 56 2.94 12.09 -1.35
C LEU A 56 1.91 13.07 -0.80
N ILE A 57 0.66 12.64 -0.66
CA ILE A 57 -0.42 13.34 0.03
C ILE A 57 -0.65 12.60 1.36
N PRO A 58 0.26 12.67 2.35
CA PRO A 58 -0.10 12.21 3.67
C PRO A 58 -1.27 13.10 4.11
N ASP A 59 -2.44 12.49 4.32
CA ASP A 59 -3.69 13.14 4.77
C ASP A 59 -3.51 14.02 6.02
N VAL A 60 -2.39 13.87 6.72
CA VAL A 60 -1.95 14.80 7.76
C VAL A 60 -0.71 15.55 7.26
N PRO A 61 -0.86 16.70 6.58
CA PRO A 61 0.27 17.58 6.30
C PRO A 61 0.97 17.92 7.61
N ARG A 62 2.31 18.06 7.61
CA ARG A 62 3.10 18.27 8.85
C ARG A 62 2.60 19.45 9.70
N SER A 63 1.93 20.42 9.07
CA SER A 63 1.26 21.54 9.73
C SER A 63 0.12 21.12 10.68
N VAL A 64 -0.67 20.09 10.32
CA VAL A 64 -1.75 19.55 11.17
C VAL A 64 -1.17 18.67 12.27
N GLN A 65 -0.11 17.90 12.01
CA GLN A 65 0.59 17.14 13.06
C GLN A 65 1.16 18.07 14.14
N GLN A 66 1.64 19.26 13.77
CA GLN A 66 2.09 20.27 14.73
C GLN A 66 0.94 20.87 15.54
N ARG A 67 -0.25 21.04 14.93
CA ARG A 67 -1.46 21.52 15.63
C ARG A 67 -1.99 20.46 16.60
N ILE A 68 -2.10 19.20 16.17
CA ILE A 68 -2.52 18.07 17.02
C ILE A 68 -1.59 17.91 18.22
N LYS A 69 -0.26 17.98 18.03
CA LYS A 69 0.69 17.90 19.15
C LYS A 69 0.52 19.03 20.15
N ARG A 70 0.21 20.25 19.69
CA ARG A 70 -0.07 21.39 20.59
C ARG A 70 -1.40 21.22 21.31
N GLU A 71 -2.45 20.80 20.60
CA GLU A 71 -3.77 20.55 21.19
C GLU A 71 -3.73 19.42 22.23
N GLN A 72 -2.90 18.39 22.02
CA GLN A 72 -2.70 17.31 22.99
C GLN A 72 -1.99 17.78 24.27
N ILE A 73 -0.98 18.66 24.14
CA ILE A 73 -0.33 19.28 25.31
C ILE A 73 -1.33 20.13 26.09
N VAL A 74 -2.09 20.99 25.39
CA VAL A 74 -3.12 21.85 26.01
C VAL A 74 -4.23 21.02 26.67
N ALA A 75 -4.68 19.95 26.03
CA ALA A 75 -5.69 19.05 26.59
C ALA A 75 -5.20 18.33 27.85
N GLN A 76 -3.92 17.92 27.88
CA GLN A 76 -3.34 17.26 29.03
C GLN A 76 -3.25 18.20 30.25
N ASP A 77 -2.92 19.48 30.04
CA ASP A 77 -2.88 20.48 31.10
C ASP A 77 -4.29 20.75 31.68
N ILE A 78 -5.33 20.78 30.84
CA ILE A 78 -6.73 20.96 31.27
C ILE A 78 -7.20 19.76 32.10
N ILE A 79 -6.92 18.53 31.64
CA ILE A 79 -7.31 17.29 32.34
C ILE A 79 -6.60 17.21 33.71
N ALA A 80 -5.31 17.56 33.76
CA ALA A 80 -4.56 17.62 35.01
C ALA A 80 -5.09 18.70 35.98
N GLY A 81 -5.56 19.83 35.46
CA GLY A 81 -6.21 20.87 36.26
C GLY A 81 -7.57 20.45 36.82
N LEU A 82 -8.35 19.65 36.09
CA LEU A 82 -9.62 19.10 36.57
C LEU A 82 -9.41 18.04 37.66
N ASP A 83 -8.32 17.27 37.58
CA ASP A 83 -7.89 16.33 38.63
C ASP A 83 -7.39 17.05 39.91
N SER A 84 -7.03 18.34 39.82
CA SER A 84 -6.53 19.14 40.95
C SER A 84 -7.59 19.45 42.02
N GLY A 85 -8.87 19.06 41.83
CA GLY A 85 -9.88 19.02 42.89
C GLY A 85 -9.81 17.79 43.80
N LEU A 86 -8.95 16.81 43.49
CA LEU A 86 -8.85 15.50 44.15
C LEU A 86 -7.36 15.10 44.32
N GLN A 87 -6.58 15.77 45.17
CA GLN A 87 -5.12 15.58 45.29
C GLN A 87 -4.68 14.19 45.83
N PRO A 88 -3.45 13.67 45.50
CA PRO A 88 -2.15 14.32 45.78
C PRO A 88 -1.08 14.33 44.65
N GLN A 89 -0.17 15.32 44.71
CA GLN A 89 0.94 15.62 43.79
C GLN A 89 2.04 14.53 43.74
N PRO A 90 2.76 14.42 42.60
CA PRO A 90 4.17 14.79 42.70
C PRO A 90 4.68 15.63 41.51
N CYS A 91 5.37 16.72 41.85
CA CYS A 91 6.04 17.63 40.93
C CYS A 91 6.94 16.90 39.91
N ARG A 92 6.71 17.10 38.60
CA ARG A 92 7.71 16.86 37.56
C ARG A 92 7.70 18.00 36.55
N GLY A 93 8.70 18.87 36.61
CA GLY A 93 9.05 19.71 35.46
C GLY A 93 9.45 21.16 35.69
N CYS A 94 10.08 21.52 36.82
CA CYS A 94 10.97 22.69 36.77
C CYS A 94 12.21 22.33 35.93
N ARG A 95 12.22 22.67 34.63
CA ARG A 95 13.43 23.05 33.87
C ARG A 95 13.10 23.43 32.42
N SER A 96 13.19 24.73 32.12
CA SER A 96 14.20 25.28 31.17
C SER A 96 13.85 26.73 30.82
N GLY A 97 14.30 27.65 31.67
CA GLY A 97 14.43 29.07 31.35
C GLY A 97 15.90 29.47 31.49
N SER A 98 16.74 29.02 30.56
CA SER A 98 18.08 29.57 30.37
C SER A 98 17.91 30.95 29.73
N SER A 99 18.27 32.05 30.40
CA SER A 99 18.96 33.19 29.77
C SER A 99 19.03 34.41 30.72
N ALA A 100 20.29 34.71 31.08
CA ALA A 100 20.89 36.02 31.21
C ALA A 100 20.30 37.07 32.18
N ARG A 101 21.03 37.31 33.28
CA ARG A 101 21.65 38.63 33.52
C ARG A 101 22.84 38.52 34.50
N SER A 102 24.04 38.65 33.96
CA SER A 102 25.28 38.95 34.69
C SER A 102 25.63 40.39 34.32
N ASN A 103 25.81 41.24 35.35
CA ASN A 103 26.11 42.68 35.35
C ASN A 103 25.21 43.60 34.49
#